data_AF-A0A376LK36-F1
#
_entry.id   AF-A0A376LK36-F1
#
_cell.length_a   1.000
_cell.length_b   1.000
_cell.length_c   1.000
_cell.angle_alpha   90.00
_cell.angle_beta   90.00
_cell.angle_gamma   90.00
#
_symmetry.space_group_name_H-M   'P 1'
#
loop_
_entity.id
_entity.type
_entity.pdbx_description
1 polymer ?
#
loop_
_entity_poly.entity_id
_entity_poly.type
_entity_poly.pdbx_seq_one_letter_code
_entity_poly.pdbx_strand_id
1 'polypeptide(L)' 'MQRARCYLIGETAVVLELEPPVTLASQKRIWRLAQRLVDMPNVVEAIPGMNNITVIYVILSRWRWMP' A
#
# COMPACT_ATOMS: atom_id res chain seq x y z
N MET A 1 17.24 10.38 -5.42
CA MET A 1 16.11 9.44 -5.19
C MET A 1 15.49 9.78 -3.84
N GLN A 2 14.15 9.79 -3.72
CA GLN A 2 13.48 10.03 -2.43
C GLN A 2 13.49 8.74 -1.62
N ARG A 3 13.87 8.82 -0.34
CA ARG A 3 13.92 7.65 0.54
C ARG A 3 12.51 7.22 0.92
N ALA A 4 12.28 5.92 0.89
CA ALA A 4 11.02 5.30 1.29
C ALA A 4 11.25 4.37 2.48
N ARG A 5 10.27 4.32 3.38
CA ARG A 5 10.17 3.36 4.48
C ARG A 5 9.00 2.44 4.19
N CYS A 6 9.19 1.15 4.39
CA CYS A 6 8.15 0.14 4.22
C CYS A 6 8.05 -0.62 5.53
N TYR A 7 6.88 -0.63 6.14
CA TYR A 7 6.66 -1.29 7.43
C TYR A 7 5.27 -1.89 7.50
N LEU A 8 5.14 -2.95 8.29
CA LEU A 8 3.86 -3.63 8.50
C LEU A 8 3.08 -2.92 9.61
N ILE A 9 1.75 -2.94 9.48
CA ILE A 9 0.82 -2.63 10.55
C ILE A 9 -0.05 -3.87 10.75
N GLY A 10 0.22 -4.62 11.82
CA GLY A 10 -0.40 -5.93 12.03
C GLY A 10 0.05 -6.95 10.99
N GLU A 11 -0.82 -7.92 10.68
CA GLU A 11 -0.50 -9.07 9.82
C GLU A 11 -0.91 -8.87 8.35
N THR A 12 -1.85 -7.97 8.09
CA THR A 12 -2.54 -7.84 6.80
C THR A 12 -2.48 -6.43 6.22
N ALA A 13 -1.63 -5.56 6.75
CA ALA A 13 -1.41 -4.24 6.17
C ALA A 13 0.07 -3.87 6.09
N VAL A 14 0.42 -3.19 4.99
CA VAL A 14 1.74 -2.61 4.77
C VAL A 14 1.59 -1.12 4.48
N VAL A 15 2.49 -0.32 5.03
CA VAL A 15 2.60 1.11 4.75
C VAL A 15 3.89 1.38 4.02
N LEU A 16 3.77 2.08 2.89
CA LEU A 16 4.89 2.68 2.19
C LEU A 16 4.86 4.19 2.45
N GLU A 17 5.86 4.73 3.13
CA GLU A 17 5.99 6.14 3.46
C GLU A 17 7.22 6.76 2.80
N LEU A 18 7.09 7.97 2.27
CA LEU A 18 8.18 8.75 1.70
C LEU A 18 8.70 9.78 2.70
N GLU A 19 10.03 9.85 2.88
CA GLU A 19 10.63 10.86 3.74
C GLU A 19 10.42 12.28 3.20
N PRO A 20 10.34 13.31 4.07
CA PRO A 20 10.33 14.70 3.66
C PRO A 20 11.52 15.06 2.76
N PRO A 21 11.38 16.06 1.87
CA PRO A 21 10.21 16.92 1.69
C PRO A 21 9.08 16.26 0.88
N VAL A 22 7.83 16.56 1.25
CA VAL A 22 6.65 16.14 0.48
C VAL A 22 6.53 17.02 -0.76
N THR A 23 6.35 16.39 -1.92
CA THR A 23 6.18 17.11 -3.19
C THR A 23 4.92 16.62 -3.90
N LEU A 24 4.29 17.50 -4.69
CA LEU A 24 3.14 17.12 -5.53
C LEU A 24 3.49 16.00 -6.52
N ALA A 25 4.74 15.95 -7.00
CA ALA A 25 5.21 14.86 -7.87
C ALA A 25 5.17 13.51 -7.15
N SER A 26 5.59 13.46 -5.88
CA SER A 26 5.52 12.27 -5.04
C SER A 26 4.08 11.89 -4.69
N GLN A 27 3.24 12.87 -4.37
CA GLN A 27 1.81 12.65 -4.16
C GLN A 27 1.13 12.04 -5.38
N LYS A 28 1.40 12.54 -6.59
CA LYS A 28 0.86 11.98 -7.85
C LYS A 28 1.32 10.54 -8.09
N ARG A 29 2.53 10.16 -7.65
CA ARG A 29 3.00 8.76 -7.70
C ARG A 29 2.21 7.87 -6.74
N ILE A 30 1.94 8.35 -5.52
CA ILE A 30 1.10 7.64 -4.54
C ILE A 30 -0.31 7.41 -5.11
N TRP A 31 -0.93 8.43 -5.70
CA TRP A 31 -2.27 8.28 -6.30
C TRP A 31 -2.29 7.27 -7.46
N ARG A 32 -1.31 7.33 -8.36
CA ARG A 32 -1.18 6.34 -9.44
C ARG A 32 -0.94 4.93 -8.91
N LEU A 33 -0.19 4.80 -7.82
CA LEU A 33 0.04 3.51 -7.17
C LEU A 33 -1.27 2.98 -6.56
N ALA A 34 -2.03 3.82 -5.84
CA ALA A 34 -3.33 3.44 -5.29
C ALA A 34 -4.28 2.94 -6.38
N GLN A 35 -4.39 3.67 -7.50
CA GLN A 35 -5.23 3.26 -8.64
C GLN A 35 -4.86 1.88 -9.18
N ARG A 36 -3.56 1.55 -9.23
CA ARG A 36 -3.10 0.23 -9.71
C ARG A 36 -3.29 -0.89 -8.69
N LEU A 37 -3.30 -0.57 -7.41
CA LEU A 37 -3.41 -1.55 -6.33
C LEU A 37 -4.85 -2.01 -6.13
N VAL A 38 -5.85 -1.15 -6.37
CA VAL A 38 -7.27 -1.49 -6.25
C VAL A 38 -7.67 -2.66 -7.15
N ASP A 39 -7.01 -2.83 -8.30
CA ASP A 39 -7.29 -3.92 -9.24
C ASP A 39 -6.48 -5.21 -8.95
N MET A 40 -5.66 -5.25 -7.90
CA MET A 40 -4.87 -6.44 -7.58
C MET A 40 -5.69 -7.47 -6.80
N PRO A 41 -5.69 -8.76 -7.21
CA PRO A 41 -6.56 -9.79 -6.63
C PRO A 41 -6.45 -10.01 -5.11
N ASN A 42 -5.30 -9.69 -4.53
CA ASN A 42 -4.99 -9.89 -3.11
C ASN A 42 -5.05 -8.60 -2.30
N VAL A 43 -5.33 -7.45 -2.91
CA VAL A 43 -5.48 -6.17 -2.22
C VAL A 43 -6.96 -5.99 -1.87
N VAL A 44 -7.23 -5.83 -0.58
CA VAL A 44 -8.57 -5.52 -0.08
C VAL A 44 -8.84 -4.03 -0.24
N GLU A 45 -7.85 -3.21 0.11
CA GLU A 45 -8.00 -1.75 0.09
C GLU A 45 -6.63 -1.08 -0.06
N ALA A 46 -6.59 0.03 -0.79
CA ALA A 46 -5.42 0.88 -0.91
C ALA A 46 -5.80 2.31 -0.49
N ILE A 47 -5.26 2.77 0.64
CA ILE A 47 -5.62 4.03 1.29
C ILE A 47 -4.45 5.02 1.13
N PRO A 48 -4.50 5.96 0.16
CA PRO A 48 -3.45 6.96 -0.01
C PRO A 48 -3.53 8.05 1.06
N GLY A 49 -2.39 8.36 1.68
CA GLY A 49 -2.19 9.55 2.52
C GLY A 49 -1.43 10.66 1.79
N MET A 50 -0.81 11.57 2.55
CA MET A 50 -0.09 12.73 1.98
C MET A 50 1.29 12.35 1.41
N ASN A 51 2.05 11.55 2.14
CA ASN A 51 3.37 11.04 1.71
C ASN A 51 3.46 9.52 1.84
N ASN A 52 2.35 8.86 2.15
CA ASN A 52 2.30 7.43 2.35
C ASN A 52 1.11 6.79 1.64
N ILE A 53 1.11 5.47 1.59
CA ILE A 53 -0.03 4.64 1.19
C ILE A 53 -0.07 3.42 2.10
N THR A 54 -1.25 3.14 2.64
CA THR A 54 -1.54 1.91 3.38
C THR A 54 -2.23 0.93 2.45
N VAL A 55 -1.75 -0.30 2.39
CA VAL A 55 -2.33 -1.37 1.57
C VAL A 55 -2.75 -2.50 2.48
N ILE A 56 -4.05 -2.78 2.51
CA ILE A 56 -4.63 -3.91 3.21
C ILE A 56 -4.72 -5.06 2.22
N TYR A 57 -4.23 -6.24 2.59
CA TYR A 57 -4.19 -7.41 1.72
C TYR A 57 -4.66 -8.68 2.42
N VAL A 58 -5.13 -9.64 1.63
CA VAL A 58 -5.43 -11.00 2.10
C VAL A 58 -4.26 -11.94 1.85
N ILE A 59 -3.98 -12.79 2.83
CA ILE A 59 -3.02 -13.89 2.68
C ILE A 59 -3.77 -15.06 2.05
N LEU A 60 -3.52 -15.32 0.76
CA LEU A 60 -4.17 -16.40 -0.01
C LEU A 60 -3.88 -17.82 0.50
N SER A 61 -3.10 -17.96 1.57
CA SER A 61 -2.70 -19.25 2.16
C SER A 61 -3.70 -19.85 3.16
N ARG A 62 -4.77 -19.14 3.54
CA ARG A 62 -5.62 -19.58 4.67
C ARG A 62 -6.98 -20.20 4.28
N TRP A 63 -7.36 -20.20 2.99
CA TRP A 63 -8.70 -20.64 2.56
C TRP A 63 -8.74 -21.59 1.35
N ARG A 64 -7.59 -22.12 0.89
CA ARG A 64 -7.59 -23.13 -0.19
C ARG A 64 -8.01 -24.54 0.26
N TRP A 65 -8.27 -24.73 1.56
CA TRP A 65 -8.56 -26.01 2.19
C TRP A 65 -9.60 -25.92 3.32
N MET A 66 -10.69 -25.16 3.13
CA MET A 66 -11.88 -25.37 3.96
C MET A 66 -12.90 -26.18 3.14
N PRO A 67 -13.40 -27.30 3.69
CA PRO A 67 -14.35 -28.17 3.00
C PRO A 67 -15.69 -27.47 2.74
#